data_AF-A0A1E4II83-F1
#
_entry.id   AF-A0A1E4II83-F1
#
_cell.length_a   1.000
_cell.length_b   1.000
_cell.length_c   1.000
_cell.angle_alpha   90.00
_cell.angle_beta   90.00
_cell.angle_gamma   90.00
#
_symmetry.space_group_name_H-M   'P 1'
#
loop_
_entity.id
_entity.type
_entity.pdbx_description
1 polymer ?
#
loop_
_entity_poly.entity_id
_entity_poly.type
_entity_poly.pdbx_seq_one_letter_code
_entity_poly.pdbx_strand_id
1 'polypeptide(L)'
;MTTPPLLPAMRVKNQWFKGDAPRSPAEQASAMAFILWRAARQVLERMRGADFDIDAGAPYFAFLRELLVFLIAVTDRIAYQRLGADERHAFTVALVGHVARTLQDNEDSLLGAPAAGTPAQTRPFIDLVNEVVGHYAEFGADPSPPAQAQGLFHPDFGFVRYLGARLEPTLPEKDRLWVLDQIMAVQAPEALAIVQRSMRSLLDPAGPQRPRRGATSGD
;
A
#
# COMPACT_ATOMS: atom_id res chain seq x y z
N MET A 1 -6.69 17.37 -29.03
CA MET A 1 -6.29 16.34 -28.05
C MET A 1 -6.06 17.04 -26.73
N THR A 2 -7.00 16.88 -25.80
CA THR A 2 -6.99 17.58 -24.51
C THR A 2 -6.22 16.71 -23.52
N THR A 3 -5.06 17.17 -23.07
CA THR A 3 -4.26 16.45 -22.06
C THR A 3 -5.11 16.23 -20.81
N PRO A 4 -5.31 14.98 -20.35
CA PRO A 4 -6.05 14.74 -19.13
C PRO A 4 -5.31 15.40 -17.95
N PRO A 5 -6.04 15.97 -16.97
CA PRO A 5 -5.41 16.61 -15.82
C PRO A 5 -4.61 15.56 -15.02
N LEU A 6 -3.32 15.84 -14.80
CA LEU A 6 -2.49 15.05 -13.90
C LEU A 6 -3.13 15.05 -12.51
N LEU A 7 -3.50 13.86 -12.01
CA LEU A 7 -4.01 13.71 -10.66
C LEU A 7 -2.96 14.26 -9.68
N PRO A 8 -3.37 15.06 -8.67
CA PRO A 8 -2.43 15.61 -7.70
C PRO A 8 -1.65 14.50 -7.00
N ALA A 9 -0.32 14.64 -6.92
CA ALA A 9 0.51 13.71 -6.16
C ALA A 9 -0.02 13.56 -4.72
N MET A 10 -0.21 12.31 -4.26
CA MET A 10 -0.77 12.07 -2.94
C MET A 10 0.14 12.65 -1.86
N ARG A 11 -0.39 13.64 -1.14
CA ARG A 11 0.25 14.18 0.05
C ARG A 11 -0.10 13.32 1.26
N VAL A 12 0.80 12.43 1.65
CA VAL A 12 0.73 11.74 2.95
C VAL A 12 1.19 12.73 4.01
N LYS A 13 0.28 13.17 4.89
CA LYS A 13 0.67 13.85 6.14
C LYS A 13 1.11 12.79 7.13
N ASN A 14 2.42 12.56 7.21
CA ASN A 14 3.05 11.68 8.21
C ASN A 14 3.66 12.47 9.38
N GLN A 15 3.36 13.76 9.52
CA GLN A 15 3.92 14.59 10.58
C GLN A 15 3.06 14.46 11.85
N TRP A 16 3.50 13.60 12.76
CA TRP A 16 2.82 13.30 14.00
C TRP A 16 3.16 14.33 15.08
N PHE A 17 2.16 15.04 15.60
CA PHE A 17 2.29 15.95 16.73
C PHE A 17 1.84 15.24 18.01
N LYS A 18 2.80 14.81 18.86
CA LYS A 18 2.78 14.65 20.35
C LYS A 18 3.48 13.36 20.84
N GLY A 19 4.33 13.57 21.86
CA GLY A 19 4.65 12.66 22.98
C GLY A 19 5.83 11.71 22.79
N ASP A 20 6.87 11.84 23.61
CA ASP A 20 8.08 11.00 23.73
C ASP A 20 7.83 9.52 24.14
N ALA A 21 6.64 8.98 23.92
CA ALA A 21 6.34 7.57 24.20
C ALA A 21 6.63 6.70 22.97
N PRO A 22 7.42 5.63 23.08
CA PRO A 22 7.59 4.67 22.00
C PRO A 22 6.23 4.04 21.66
N ARG A 23 5.80 4.16 20.40
CA ARG A 23 4.52 3.62 19.94
C ARG A 23 4.56 2.10 19.82
N SER A 24 3.47 1.46 20.22
CA SER A 24 3.32 0.02 20.05
C SER A 24 3.31 -0.38 18.57
N PRO A 25 3.74 -1.62 18.25
CA PRO A 25 3.62 -2.16 16.90
C PRO A 25 2.20 -2.05 16.31
N ALA A 26 1.16 -2.21 17.15
CA ALA A 26 -0.23 -2.09 16.73
C ALA A 26 -0.63 -0.67 16.31
N GLU A 27 -0.17 0.36 17.03
CA GLU A 27 -0.43 1.77 16.65
C GLU A 27 0.26 2.13 15.33
N GLN A 28 1.51 1.66 15.14
CA GLN A 28 2.24 1.85 13.89
C GLN A 28 1.52 1.13 12.73
N ALA A 29 1.02 -0.08 12.97
CA ALA A 29 0.29 -0.86 11.98
C ALA A 29 -1.02 -0.21 11.55
N SER A 30 -1.78 0.39 12.47
CA SER A 30 -3.01 1.14 12.15
C SER A 30 -2.71 2.34 11.24
N ALA A 31 -1.67 3.12 11.56
CA ALA A 31 -1.23 4.23 10.72
C ALA A 31 -0.79 3.74 9.32
N MET A 32 -0.05 2.64 9.27
CA MET A 32 0.42 2.05 8.01
C MET A 32 -0.74 1.49 7.18
N ALA A 33 -1.74 0.87 7.78
CA ALA A 33 -2.94 0.37 7.09
C ALA A 33 -3.67 1.48 6.35
N PHE A 34 -3.85 2.65 6.98
CA PHE A 34 -4.45 3.82 6.34
C PHE A 34 -3.64 4.32 5.15
N ILE A 35 -2.31 4.29 5.26
CA ILE A 35 -1.41 4.66 4.17
C ILE A 35 -1.51 3.67 3.01
N LEU A 36 -1.52 2.35 3.29
CA LEU A 36 -1.67 1.31 2.29
C LEU A 36 -2.98 1.44 1.51
N TRP A 37 -4.09 1.65 2.23
CA TRP A 37 -5.38 1.90 1.62
C TRP A 37 -5.35 3.08 0.64
N ARG A 38 -4.77 4.20 1.07
CA ARG A 38 -4.68 5.41 0.23
C ARG A 38 -3.75 5.21 -0.98
N ALA A 39 -2.63 4.53 -0.80
CA ALA A 39 -1.72 4.21 -1.90
C ALA A 39 -2.41 3.31 -2.93
N ALA A 40 -3.12 2.26 -2.48
CA ALA A 40 -3.86 1.36 -3.35
C ALA A 40 -4.97 2.09 -4.12
N ARG A 41 -5.77 2.91 -3.42
CA ARG A 41 -6.77 3.80 -4.05
C ARG A 41 -6.16 4.71 -5.09
N GLN A 42 -5.02 5.35 -4.80
CA GLN A 42 -4.36 6.23 -5.77
C GLN A 42 -3.96 5.50 -7.04
N VAL A 43 -3.33 4.32 -6.92
CA VAL A 43 -2.96 3.50 -8.10
C VAL A 43 -4.21 3.14 -8.90
N LEU A 44 -5.28 2.69 -8.25
CA LEU A 44 -6.52 2.36 -8.92
C LEU A 44 -7.13 3.54 -9.69
N GLU A 45 -7.21 4.72 -9.07
CA GLU A 45 -7.70 5.93 -9.77
C GLU A 45 -6.79 6.31 -10.95
N ARG A 46 -5.48 6.11 -10.82
CA ARG A 46 -4.53 6.36 -11.93
C ARG A 46 -4.63 5.33 -13.05
N MET A 47 -4.89 4.07 -12.73
CA MET A 47 -5.18 3.04 -13.73
C MET A 47 -6.43 3.39 -14.52
N ARG A 48 -7.52 3.75 -13.83
CA ARG A 48 -8.76 4.22 -14.47
C ARG A 48 -8.54 5.49 -15.29
N GLY A 49 -7.72 6.43 -14.80
CA GLY A 49 -7.32 7.63 -15.54
C GLY A 49 -6.36 7.39 -16.70
N ALA A 50 -5.82 6.17 -16.82
CA ALA A 50 -5.00 5.70 -17.94
C ALA A 50 -5.80 4.78 -18.88
N ASP A 51 -7.13 4.93 -18.89
CA ASP A 51 -8.08 4.21 -19.76
C ASP A 51 -8.15 2.68 -19.56
N PHE A 52 -7.74 2.19 -18.39
CA PHE A 52 -8.03 0.82 -17.98
C PHE A 52 -9.48 0.72 -17.48
N ASP A 53 -10.25 -0.22 -18.05
CA ASP A 53 -11.65 -0.44 -17.75
C ASP A 53 -11.78 -1.25 -16.44
N ILE A 54 -11.70 -0.52 -15.33
CA ILE A 54 -11.90 -1.09 -13.99
C ILE A 54 -13.21 -0.53 -13.44
N ASP A 55 -14.33 -1.20 -13.74
CA ASP A 55 -15.67 -0.74 -13.33
C ASP A 55 -15.82 -0.61 -11.82
N ALA A 56 -16.61 0.37 -11.39
CA ALA A 56 -17.00 0.48 -9.99
C ALA A 56 -17.85 -0.75 -9.62
N GLY A 57 -17.38 -1.55 -8.65
CA GLY A 57 -18.05 -2.78 -8.24
C GLY A 57 -17.08 -3.93 -8.01
N ALA A 58 -17.42 -5.14 -8.47
CA ALA A 58 -16.56 -6.31 -8.27
C ALA A 58 -15.14 -6.17 -8.90
N PRO A 59 -14.96 -5.66 -10.14
CA PRO A 59 -13.61 -5.49 -10.72
C PRO A 59 -12.74 -4.53 -9.91
N TYR A 60 -13.32 -3.43 -9.43
CA TYR A 60 -12.69 -2.45 -8.55
C TYR A 60 -12.04 -3.10 -7.32
N PHE A 61 -12.79 -3.95 -6.62
CA PHE A 61 -12.29 -4.58 -5.41
C PHE A 61 -11.45 -5.84 -5.66
N ALA A 62 -11.61 -6.50 -6.80
CA ALA A 62 -10.68 -7.52 -7.25
C ALA A 62 -9.27 -6.92 -7.44
N PHE A 63 -9.18 -5.79 -8.15
CA PHE A 63 -7.93 -5.05 -8.32
C PHE A 63 -7.33 -4.59 -6.99
N LEU A 64 -8.14 -3.96 -6.11
CA LEU A 64 -7.65 -3.48 -4.81
C LEU A 64 -7.11 -4.58 -3.92
N ARG A 65 -7.76 -5.76 -3.89
CA ARG A 65 -7.31 -6.89 -3.07
C ARG A 65 -5.88 -7.29 -3.41
N GLU A 66 -5.60 -7.52 -4.70
CA GLU A 66 -4.26 -7.89 -5.18
C GLU A 66 -3.21 -6.83 -4.87
N LEU A 67 -3.56 -5.56 -5.09
CA LEU A 67 -2.64 -4.46 -4.81
C LEU A 67 -2.36 -4.30 -3.32
N LEU A 68 -3.38 -4.43 -2.46
CA LEU A 68 -3.20 -4.36 -1.00
C LEU A 68 -2.33 -5.50 -0.49
N VAL A 69 -2.51 -6.72 -1.00
CA VAL A 69 -1.68 -7.88 -0.67
C VAL A 69 -0.21 -7.62 -1.03
N PHE A 70 0.06 -7.09 -2.22
CA PHE A 70 1.42 -6.70 -2.62
C PHE A 70 2.03 -5.67 -1.67
N LEU A 71 1.28 -4.61 -1.33
CA LEU A 71 1.81 -3.58 -0.44
C LEU A 71 2.03 -4.11 0.98
N ILE A 72 1.17 -5.00 1.48
CA ILE A 72 1.35 -5.72 2.74
C ILE A 72 2.64 -6.56 2.69
N ALA A 73 2.87 -7.30 1.61
CA ALA A 73 4.08 -8.11 1.45
C ALA A 73 5.35 -7.25 1.50
N VAL A 74 5.37 -6.11 0.78
CA VAL A 74 6.49 -5.15 0.83
C VAL A 74 6.68 -4.60 2.25
N THR A 75 5.60 -4.18 2.90
CA THR A 75 5.63 -3.64 4.26
C THR A 75 6.16 -4.67 5.27
N ASP A 76 5.73 -5.92 5.17
CA ASP A 76 6.21 -7.00 6.04
C ASP A 76 7.70 -7.34 5.79
N ARG A 77 8.19 -7.30 4.54
CA ARG A 77 9.63 -7.44 4.25
C ARG A 77 10.47 -6.32 4.85
N ILE A 78 9.96 -5.08 4.86
CA ILE A 78 10.62 -3.97 5.55
C ILE A 78 10.60 -4.18 7.07
N ALA A 79 9.45 -4.59 7.63
CA ALA A 79 9.32 -4.88 9.06
C ALA A 79 10.26 -6.01 9.49
N TYR A 80 10.40 -7.07 8.69
CA TYR A 80 11.35 -8.16 8.93
C TYR A 80 12.81 -7.70 9.05
N GLN A 81 13.21 -6.70 8.26
CA GLN A 81 14.57 -6.17 8.33
C GLN A 81 14.82 -5.25 9.54
N ARG A 82 13.76 -4.75 10.18
CA ARG A 82 13.85 -3.62 11.12
C ARG A 82 13.32 -3.93 12.53
N LEU A 83 12.43 -4.90 12.67
CA LEU A 83 11.78 -5.26 13.93
C LEU A 83 12.19 -6.65 14.39
N GLY A 84 12.12 -6.90 15.70
CA GLY A 84 12.24 -8.24 16.25
C GLY A 84 11.07 -9.15 15.82
N ALA A 85 11.22 -10.47 15.97
CA ALA A 85 10.22 -11.44 15.52
C ALA A 85 8.82 -11.20 16.13
N ASP A 86 8.75 -10.98 17.44
CA ASP A 86 7.48 -10.75 18.15
C ASP A 86 6.83 -9.42 17.76
N GLU A 87 7.63 -8.36 17.64
CA GLU A 87 7.17 -7.03 17.22
C GLU A 87 6.66 -7.04 15.78
N ARG A 88 7.39 -7.71 14.87
CA ARG A 88 6.96 -7.91 13.48
C ARG A 88 5.65 -8.70 13.44
N HIS A 89 5.54 -9.79 14.20
CA HIS A 89 4.32 -10.58 14.24
C HIS A 89 3.12 -9.72 14.68
N ALA A 90 3.25 -9.00 15.80
CA ALA A 90 2.22 -8.10 16.29
C ALA A 90 1.86 -7.00 15.28
N PHE A 91 2.87 -6.39 14.65
CA PHE A 91 2.70 -5.38 13.61
C PHE A 91 1.93 -5.92 12.40
N THR A 92 2.38 -7.04 11.82
CA THR A 92 1.79 -7.61 10.59
C THR A 92 0.37 -8.11 10.82
N VAL A 93 0.10 -8.76 11.96
CA VAL A 93 -1.27 -9.19 12.32
C VAL A 93 -2.22 -7.99 12.44
N ALA A 94 -1.78 -6.93 13.14
CA ALA A 94 -2.58 -5.71 13.27
C ALA A 94 -2.80 -5.04 11.91
N LEU A 95 -1.74 -4.93 11.09
CA LEU A 95 -1.79 -4.32 9.75
C LEU A 95 -2.83 -4.99 8.87
N VAL A 96 -2.73 -6.31 8.72
CA VAL A 96 -3.65 -7.11 7.90
C VAL A 96 -5.09 -6.97 8.42
N GLY A 97 -5.29 -7.04 9.73
CA GLY A 97 -6.61 -6.87 10.33
C GLY A 97 -7.23 -5.49 10.08
N HIS A 98 -6.44 -4.42 10.14
CA HIS A 98 -6.92 -3.07 9.83
C HIS A 98 -7.25 -2.89 8.36
N VAL A 99 -6.38 -3.37 7.45
CA VAL A 99 -6.64 -3.31 6.01
C VAL A 99 -7.89 -4.12 5.64
N ALA A 100 -8.05 -5.32 6.21
CA ALA A 100 -9.21 -6.17 5.95
C ALA A 100 -10.54 -5.49 6.35
N ARG A 101 -10.59 -4.85 7.52
CA ARG A 101 -11.76 -4.08 7.95
C ARG A 101 -12.02 -2.89 7.04
N THR A 102 -11.00 -2.11 6.71
CA THR A 102 -11.16 -0.97 5.79
C THR A 102 -11.67 -1.39 4.42
N LEU A 103 -11.14 -2.49 3.87
CA LEU A 103 -11.62 -3.06 2.61
C LEU A 103 -13.10 -3.45 2.71
N GLN A 104 -13.46 -4.22 3.73
CA GLN A 104 -14.84 -4.68 3.96
C GLN A 104 -15.81 -3.50 4.11
N ASP A 105 -15.47 -2.50 4.93
CA ASP A 105 -16.32 -1.33 5.15
C ASP A 105 -16.59 -0.56 3.83
N ASN A 106 -15.59 -0.49 2.94
CA ASN A 106 -15.73 0.16 1.64
C ASN A 106 -16.54 -0.69 0.66
N GLU A 107 -16.41 -2.01 0.71
CA GLU A 107 -17.21 -2.94 -0.09
C GLU A 107 -18.68 -2.87 0.29
N ASP A 108 -18.98 -2.98 1.59
CA ASP A 108 -20.35 -2.88 2.11
C ASP A 108 -20.96 -1.52 1.77
N SER A 109 -20.17 -0.45 1.81
CA SER A 109 -20.63 0.89 1.42
C SER A 109 -20.93 1.03 -0.08
N LEU A 110 -20.22 0.32 -0.97
CA LEU A 110 -20.37 0.48 -2.43
C LEU A 110 -21.30 -0.56 -3.05
N LEU A 111 -21.26 -1.80 -2.57
CA LEU A 111 -22.00 -2.95 -3.08
C LEU A 111 -23.30 -3.21 -2.30
N GLY A 112 -23.46 -2.57 -1.14
CA GLY A 112 -24.58 -2.75 -0.23
C GLY A 112 -24.18 -3.58 0.99
N ALA A 113 -24.62 -3.13 2.17
CA ALA A 113 -24.33 -3.80 3.42
C ALA A 113 -25.00 -5.19 3.45
N PRO A 114 -24.35 -6.19 4.06
CA PRO A 114 -24.97 -7.49 4.24
C PRO A 114 -26.17 -7.38 5.17
N ALA A 115 -27.02 -8.41 5.17
CA ALA A 115 -28.21 -8.45 6.02
C ALA A 115 -27.85 -8.20 7.50
N ALA A 116 -28.71 -7.49 8.23
CA ALA A 116 -28.49 -7.18 9.64
C ALA A 116 -28.17 -8.46 10.44
N GLY A 117 -27.09 -8.42 11.22
CA GLY A 117 -26.60 -9.57 11.98
C GLY A 117 -25.59 -10.47 11.23
N THR A 118 -25.30 -10.18 9.96
CA THR A 118 -24.21 -10.86 9.25
C THR A 118 -22.86 -10.36 9.78
N PRO A 119 -21.96 -11.24 10.24
CA PRO A 119 -20.64 -10.84 10.69
C PRO A 119 -19.80 -10.30 9.52
N ALA A 120 -18.88 -9.38 9.82
CA ALA A 120 -17.97 -8.81 8.83
C ALA A 120 -17.16 -9.91 8.11
N GLN A 121 -17.17 -9.89 6.78
CA GLN A 121 -16.56 -10.92 5.94
C GLN A 121 -15.10 -10.60 5.63
N THR A 122 -14.29 -10.32 6.66
CA THR A 122 -12.85 -10.03 6.49
C THR A 122 -12.01 -11.27 6.18
N ARG A 123 -12.54 -12.47 6.46
CA ARG A 123 -11.83 -13.74 6.34
C ARG A 123 -11.30 -14.04 4.93
N PRO A 124 -12.08 -13.87 3.84
CA PRO A 124 -11.59 -14.13 2.49
C PRO A 124 -10.35 -13.29 2.11
N PHE A 125 -10.29 -12.03 2.54
CA PHE A 125 -9.10 -11.20 2.29
C PHE A 125 -7.89 -11.64 3.11
N ILE A 126 -8.10 -12.05 4.37
CA ILE A 126 -7.03 -12.59 5.21
C ILE A 126 -6.47 -13.88 4.61
N ASP A 127 -7.34 -14.76 4.09
CA ASP A 127 -6.94 -15.99 3.41
C ASP A 127 -6.11 -15.69 2.16
N LEU A 128 -6.55 -14.73 1.34
CA LEU A 128 -5.78 -14.26 0.18
C LEU A 128 -4.39 -13.73 0.58
N VAL A 129 -4.30 -12.94 1.65
CA VAL A 129 -3.02 -12.44 2.16
C VAL A 129 -2.11 -13.60 2.58
N ASN A 130 -2.62 -14.56 3.34
CA ASN A 130 -1.84 -15.69 3.84
C ASN A 130 -1.29 -16.56 2.71
N GLU A 131 -2.09 -16.79 1.67
CA GLU A 131 -1.67 -17.53 0.48
C GLU A 131 -0.59 -16.75 -0.30
N VAL A 132 -0.90 -15.52 -0.71
CA VAL A 132 -0.12 -14.81 -1.70
C VAL A 132 1.16 -14.21 -1.13
N VAL A 133 1.20 -13.85 0.16
CA VAL A 133 2.47 -13.47 0.82
C VAL A 133 3.47 -14.62 0.81
N GLY A 134 3.01 -15.88 0.83
CA GLY A 134 3.83 -17.06 0.61
C GLY A 134 4.50 -17.06 -0.76
N HIS A 135 3.80 -16.64 -1.82
CA HIS A 135 4.40 -16.50 -3.15
C HIS A 135 5.45 -15.38 -3.19
N TYR A 136 5.19 -14.25 -2.53
CA TYR A 136 6.18 -13.17 -2.39
C TYR A 136 7.40 -13.56 -1.54
N ALA A 137 7.32 -14.66 -0.78
CA ALA A 137 8.45 -15.19 -0.02
C ALA A 137 9.60 -15.67 -0.93
N GLU A 138 9.26 -16.10 -2.15
CA GLU A 138 10.19 -16.68 -3.14
C GLU A 138 11.01 -15.63 -3.91
N PHE A 139 10.62 -14.37 -3.86
CA PHE A 139 11.34 -13.27 -4.52
C PHE A 139 12.28 -12.52 -3.57
N GLY A 140 13.28 -11.85 -4.14
CA GLY A 140 14.35 -11.16 -3.42
C GLY A 140 14.21 -9.64 -3.39
N ALA A 141 15.27 -9.02 -2.89
CA ALA A 141 15.47 -7.57 -2.94
C ALA A 141 16.32 -7.21 -4.17
N ASP A 142 16.03 -6.04 -4.75
CA ASP A 142 16.88 -5.46 -5.79
C ASP A 142 18.30 -5.21 -5.24
N PRO A 143 19.36 -5.76 -5.87
CA PRO A 143 20.75 -5.54 -5.45
C PRO A 143 21.24 -4.10 -5.69
N SER A 144 20.55 -3.30 -6.49
CA SER A 144 20.91 -1.91 -6.81
C SER A 144 19.68 -1.00 -6.74
N PRO A 145 19.08 -0.86 -5.53
CA PRO A 145 17.84 -0.13 -5.37
C PRO A 145 18.05 1.37 -5.65
N PRO A 146 16.97 2.11 -6.01
CA PRO A 146 17.03 3.57 -6.13
C PRO A 146 17.54 4.22 -4.83
N ALA A 147 18.29 5.32 -4.94
CA ALA A 147 18.93 5.97 -3.78
C ALA A 147 17.97 6.27 -2.62
N GLN A 148 16.71 6.64 -2.92
CA GLN A 148 15.67 6.89 -1.91
C GLN A 148 15.23 5.63 -1.13
N ALA A 149 15.43 4.45 -1.70
CA ALA A 149 15.12 3.16 -1.11
C ALA A 149 16.32 2.55 -0.35
N GLN A 150 17.51 3.15 -0.42
CA GLN A 150 18.71 2.63 0.24
C GLN A 150 18.48 2.40 1.75
N GLY A 151 18.96 1.26 2.24
CA GLY A 151 18.81 0.86 3.65
C GLY A 151 17.39 0.41 4.04
N LEU A 152 16.53 0.11 3.06
CA LEU A 152 15.24 -0.55 3.22
C LEU A 152 15.08 -1.59 2.11
N PHE A 153 14.20 -2.57 2.34
CA PHE A 153 13.79 -3.51 1.30
C PHE A 153 13.22 -2.77 0.09
N HIS A 154 13.77 -3.08 -1.08
CA HIS A 154 13.21 -2.72 -2.38
C HIS A 154 12.98 -4.01 -3.16
N PRO A 155 11.75 -4.29 -3.62
CA PRO A 155 11.46 -5.53 -4.34
C PRO A 155 12.27 -5.61 -5.64
N ASP A 156 12.75 -6.81 -5.98
CA ASP A 156 13.38 -7.05 -7.27
C ASP A 156 12.36 -7.04 -8.43
N PHE A 157 12.86 -7.20 -9.66
CA PHE A 157 12.02 -7.26 -10.85
C PHE A 157 10.95 -8.37 -10.79
N GLY A 158 11.28 -9.56 -10.28
CA GLY A 158 10.37 -10.70 -10.20
C GLY A 158 9.22 -10.43 -9.24
N PHE A 159 9.53 -9.83 -8.09
CA PHE A 159 8.56 -9.41 -7.09
C PHE A 159 7.55 -8.42 -7.68
N VAL A 160 8.01 -7.37 -8.38
CA VAL A 160 7.11 -6.38 -8.98
C VAL A 160 6.35 -6.95 -10.18
N ARG A 161 7.00 -7.78 -11.01
CA ARG A 161 6.36 -8.45 -12.15
C ARG A 161 5.22 -9.36 -11.70
N TYR A 162 5.37 -10.03 -10.56
CA TYR A 162 4.34 -10.91 -10.02
C TYR A 162 3.05 -10.15 -9.67
N LEU A 163 3.14 -8.92 -9.16
CA LEU A 163 1.96 -8.05 -9.01
C LEU A 163 1.25 -7.84 -10.35
N GLY A 164 1.99 -7.55 -11.42
CA GLY A 164 1.39 -7.40 -12.76
C GLY A 164 0.62 -8.64 -13.20
N ALA A 165 1.19 -9.83 -13.01
CA ALA A 165 0.54 -11.10 -13.32
C ALA A 165 -0.70 -11.38 -12.45
N ARG A 166 -0.70 -10.91 -11.19
CA ARG A 166 -1.87 -11.01 -10.30
C ARG A 166 -3.00 -10.06 -10.69
N LEU A 167 -2.67 -8.86 -11.19
CA LEU A 167 -3.66 -7.87 -11.61
C LEU A 167 -4.26 -8.18 -12.98
N GLU A 168 -3.51 -8.79 -13.89
CA GLU A 168 -3.97 -9.16 -15.23
C GLU A 168 -5.36 -9.85 -15.27
N PRO A 169 -5.65 -10.90 -14.49
CA PRO A 169 -6.96 -11.56 -14.53
C PRO A 169 -8.10 -10.69 -13.98
N THR A 170 -7.80 -9.62 -13.24
CA THR A 170 -8.80 -8.67 -12.71
C THR A 170 -9.29 -7.68 -13.76
N LEU A 171 -8.64 -7.63 -14.92
CA LEU A 171 -8.90 -6.70 -16.01
C LEU A 171 -9.62 -7.39 -17.19
N PRO A 172 -10.40 -6.61 -17.97
CA PRO A 172 -10.96 -7.11 -19.22
C PRO A 172 -9.86 -7.41 -20.24
N GLU A 173 -10.12 -8.34 -21.15
CA GLU A 173 -9.14 -8.88 -22.10
C GLU A 173 -8.35 -7.80 -22.85
N LYS A 174 -9.03 -6.71 -23.27
CA LYS A 174 -8.40 -5.59 -23.99
C LYS A 174 -7.25 -4.91 -23.24
N ASP A 175 -7.26 -4.95 -21.91
CA ASP A 175 -6.33 -4.22 -21.05
C ASP A 175 -5.21 -5.11 -20.49
N ARG A 176 -5.37 -6.44 -20.57
CA ARG A 176 -4.45 -7.42 -19.99
C ARG A 176 -3.04 -7.32 -20.56
N LEU A 177 -2.91 -7.02 -21.84
CA LEU A 177 -1.62 -6.90 -22.51
C LEU A 177 -0.78 -5.72 -22.00
N TRP A 178 -1.42 -4.70 -21.43
CA TRP A 178 -0.77 -3.43 -21.06
C TRP A 178 -0.53 -3.28 -19.56
N VAL A 179 -1.19 -4.09 -18.72
CA VAL A 179 -1.13 -3.96 -17.26
C VAL A 179 0.28 -4.15 -16.72
N LEU A 180 1.05 -5.11 -17.25
CA LEU A 180 2.41 -5.36 -16.76
C LEU A 180 3.29 -4.13 -16.96
N ASP A 181 3.32 -3.57 -18.17
CA ASP A 181 4.15 -2.40 -18.47
C ASP A 181 3.71 -1.19 -17.64
N GLN A 182 2.40 -0.94 -17.53
CA GLN A 182 1.86 0.16 -16.74
C GLN A 182 2.19 0.03 -15.24
N ILE A 183 2.07 -1.18 -14.68
CA ILE A 183 2.39 -1.43 -13.27
C ILE A 183 3.88 -1.30 -13.03
N MET A 184 4.72 -1.91 -13.86
CA MET A 184 6.16 -1.93 -13.66
C MET A 184 6.81 -0.56 -13.90
N ALA A 185 6.40 0.17 -14.93
CA ALA A 185 7.02 1.44 -15.30
C ALA A 185 6.47 2.64 -14.50
N VAL A 186 5.20 2.61 -14.07
CA VAL A 186 4.54 3.78 -13.50
C VAL A 186 4.02 3.53 -12.10
N GLN A 187 3.13 2.55 -11.91
CA GLN A 187 2.32 2.48 -10.68
C GLN A 187 3.09 1.91 -9.48
N ALA A 188 3.80 0.80 -9.67
CA ALA A 188 4.52 0.15 -8.58
C ALA A 188 5.67 1.02 -8.03
N PRO A 189 6.54 1.66 -8.86
CA PRO A 189 7.61 2.52 -8.33
C PRO A 189 7.10 3.64 -7.41
N GLU A 190 5.98 4.27 -7.77
CA GLU A 190 5.40 5.34 -6.96
C GLU A 190 4.77 4.82 -5.67
N ALA A 191 4.02 3.72 -5.74
CA ALA A 191 3.42 3.09 -4.56
C ALA A 191 4.49 2.62 -3.57
N LEU A 192 5.58 2.02 -4.07
CA LEU A 192 6.74 1.63 -3.27
C LEU A 192 7.39 2.83 -2.58
N ALA A 193 7.57 3.95 -3.29
CA ALA A 193 8.13 5.16 -2.70
C ALA A 193 7.27 5.70 -1.54
N ILE A 194 5.95 5.59 -1.63
CA ILE A 194 5.02 5.95 -0.55
C ILE A 194 5.19 5.03 0.66
N VAL A 195 5.21 3.71 0.42
CA VAL A 195 5.36 2.71 1.49
C VAL A 195 6.70 2.86 2.20
N GLN A 196 7.80 2.91 1.45
CA GLN A 196 9.15 3.01 1.99
C GLN A 196 9.35 4.29 2.80
N ARG A 197 8.88 5.44 2.30
CA ARG A 197 8.95 6.72 3.04
C ARG A 197 8.15 6.65 4.34
N SER A 198 6.97 6.04 4.29
CA SER A 198 6.10 5.90 5.45
C SER A 198 6.72 4.98 6.50
N MET A 199 7.23 3.82 6.10
CA MET A 199 7.92 2.89 6.98
C MET A 199 9.16 3.54 7.62
N ARG A 200 9.98 4.26 6.83
CA ARG A 200 11.12 5.01 7.38
C ARG A 200 10.67 6.00 8.46
N SER A 201 9.60 6.74 8.20
CA SER A 201 9.07 7.72 9.17
C SER A 201 8.46 7.08 10.42
N LEU A 202 7.90 5.87 10.32
CA LEU A 202 7.30 5.16 11.44
C LEU A 202 8.37 4.49 12.32
N LEU A 203 9.40 3.93 11.70
CA LEU A 203 10.46 3.16 12.37
C LEU A 203 11.62 4.05 12.86
N ASP A 204 11.91 5.16 12.16
CA ASP A 204 12.99 6.10 12.50
C ASP A 204 12.41 7.50 12.87
N PRO A 205 11.65 7.63 13.99
CA PRO A 205 10.98 8.90 14.34
C PRO A 205 11.92 10.07 14.64
N ALA A 206 13.23 9.81 14.84
CA ALA A 206 14.26 10.80 15.14
C ALA A 206 14.97 11.41 13.91
N GLY A 207 14.50 11.15 12.68
CA GLY A 207 15.08 11.74 11.46
C GLY A 207 15.10 13.28 11.47
N PRO A 208 16.02 13.94 10.73
CA PRO A 208 16.27 15.37 10.84
C PRO A 208 15.00 16.19 10.62
N GLN A 209 14.52 16.80 11.70
CA GLN A 209 13.41 17.74 11.65
C GLN A 209 13.83 18.91 10.74
N ARG A 210 13.18 19.06 9.58
CA ARG A 210 13.35 20.27 8.75
C ARG A 210 13.06 21.47 9.65
N PRO A 211 13.99 22.42 9.83
CA PRO A 211 13.76 23.59 10.65
C PRO A 211 12.53 24.31 10.10
N ARG A 212 11.54 24.54 10.96
CA ARG A 212 10.40 25.41 10.64
C ARG A 212 10.99 26.74 10.18
N ARG A 213 10.72 27.14 8.93
CA ARG A 213 10.97 28.52 8.51
C ARG A 213 10.22 29.41 9.50
N GLY A 214 10.97 30.11 10.34
CA GLY A 214 10.40 31.10 11.26
C GLY A 214 9.59 32.07 10.44
N ALA A 215 8.33 32.27 10.82
CA ALA A 215 7.57 33.41 10.34
C ALA A 215 8.33 34.66 10.81
N THR A 216 8.97 35.36 9.88
CA THR A 216 9.39 36.74 10.09
C THR A 216 8.12 37.54 10.35
N SER A 217 7.87 37.85 11.62
CA SER A 217 6.95 38.91 12.02
C SER A 217 7.59 40.21 11.53
N GLY A 218 6.95 40.87 10.56
CA GLY A 218 7.30 42.23 10.20
C GLY A 218 6.68 43.17 11.24
N ASP A 219 7.52 44.02 11.82
CA ASP A 219 7.12 45.32 12.35
C ASP A 219 7.05 46.35 11.21
#